data_AF-A0A2N1VCH6-F1
#
_entry.id   AF-A0A2N1VCH6-F1
#
_cell.length_a   1.000
_cell.length_b   1.000
_cell.length_c   1.000
_cell.angle_alpha   90.00
_cell.angle_beta   90.00
_cell.angle_gamma   90.00
#
_symmetry.space_group_name_H-M   'P 1'
#
loop_
_entity.id
_entity.type
_entity.pdbx_description
1 polymer ?
#
loop_
_entity_poly.entity_id
_entity_poly.type
_entity_poly.pdbx_seq_one_letter_code
_entity_poly.pdbx_strand_id
1 'polypeptide(L)'
;MNPKLLLTSLRVQDGNLDELVALLEVKKAAIVQNDIAALELAIAEEQKILKNIEREESNRIKIIKEIAGLYSLELPTPSMDNFVLHGKKYFSKEFGEVEMIRESIAEKLGVITQLNSQLKTVVDFSRNLIKETIMMIVGPNKHALVNKRV
;
A
#
# COMPACT_ATOMS: atom_id res chain seq x y z
N MET A 1 21.55 18.06 -10.75
CA MET A 1 20.93 16.86 -10.15
C MET A 1 19.80 16.40 -11.07
N ASN A 2 19.71 15.09 -11.36
CA ASN A 2 19.13 14.59 -12.61
C ASN A 2 17.69 14.04 -12.40
N PRO A 3 16.71 14.31 -13.29
CA PRO A 3 15.38 13.64 -13.33
C PRO A 3 15.46 12.10 -13.27
N LYS A 4 16.60 11.50 -13.62
CA LYS A 4 16.91 10.09 -13.37
C LYS A 4 16.74 9.66 -11.90
N LEU A 5 16.99 10.54 -10.92
CA LEU A 5 16.80 10.21 -9.50
C LEU A 5 15.32 10.05 -9.14
N LEU A 6 14.46 10.88 -9.73
CA LEU A 6 13.01 10.75 -9.58
C LEU A 6 12.51 9.45 -10.24
N LEU A 7 13.01 9.13 -11.43
CA LEU A 7 12.72 7.85 -12.09
C LEU A 7 13.16 6.65 -11.25
N THR A 8 14.36 6.69 -10.68
CA THR A 8 14.82 5.63 -9.77
C THR A 8 13.91 5.50 -8.54
N SER A 9 13.54 6.63 -7.92
CA SER A 9 12.61 6.64 -6.78
C SER A 9 11.25 6.04 -7.13
N LEU A 10 10.70 6.39 -8.31
CA LEU A 10 9.45 5.83 -8.80
C LEU A 10 9.55 4.33 -9.07
N ARG A 11 10.64 3.83 -9.65
CA ARG A 11 10.85 2.39 -9.87
C ARG A 11 10.99 1.62 -8.55
N VAL A 12 11.65 2.20 -7.55
CA VAL A 12 11.74 1.60 -6.21
C VAL A 12 10.35 1.53 -5.58
N GLN A 13 9.55 2.59 -5.69
CA GLN A 13 8.16 2.60 -5.23
C GLN A 13 7.32 1.52 -5.94
N ASP A 14 7.45 1.42 -7.25
CA ASP A 14 6.73 0.46 -8.08
C ASP A 14 7.06 -0.99 -7.68
N GLY A 15 8.33 -1.29 -7.39
CA GLY A 15 8.77 -2.59 -6.85
C GLY A 15 8.28 -2.87 -5.43
N ASN A 16 8.30 -1.87 -4.53
CA ASN A 16 7.74 -2.03 -3.18
C ASN A 16 6.22 -2.37 -3.24
N LEU A 17 5.50 -1.84 -4.23
CA LEU A 17 4.08 -2.15 -4.42
C LEU A 17 3.87 -3.56 -5.00
N ASP A 18 4.76 -4.06 -5.86
CA ASP A 18 4.74 -5.46 -6.30
C ASP A 18 4.92 -6.42 -5.12
N GLU A 19 5.89 -6.13 -4.24
CA GLU A 19 6.11 -6.91 -3.02
C GLU A 19 4.86 -6.91 -2.14
N LEU A 20 4.18 -5.76 -2.00
CA LEU A 20 2.95 -5.67 -1.23
C LEU A 20 1.82 -6.48 -1.86
N VAL A 21 1.61 -6.40 -3.17
CA VAL A 21 0.59 -7.20 -3.89
C VAL A 21 0.83 -8.69 -3.67
N ALA A 22 2.05 -9.16 -3.89
CA ALA A 22 2.41 -10.56 -3.71
C ALA A 22 2.16 -11.03 -2.26
N LEU A 23 2.51 -10.19 -1.29
CA LEU A 23 2.30 -10.49 0.12
C LEU A 23 0.81 -10.55 0.50
N LEU A 24 -0.03 -9.68 -0.04
CA LEU A 24 -1.47 -9.70 0.21
C LEU A 24 -2.13 -10.97 -0.33
N GLU A 25 -1.66 -11.48 -1.47
CA GLU A 25 -2.11 -12.79 -1.99
C GLU A 25 -1.65 -13.94 -1.09
N VAL A 26 -0.42 -13.89 -0.55
CA VAL A 26 0.06 -14.86 0.44
C VAL A 26 -0.81 -14.84 1.70
N LYS A 27 -1.13 -13.65 2.22
CA LYS A 27 -2.04 -13.51 3.37
C LYS A 27 -3.40 -14.11 3.09
N LYS A 28 -3.96 -13.83 1.90
CA LYS A 28 -5.26 -14.36 1.50
C LYS A 28 -5.25 -15.89 1.45
N ALA A 29 -4.20 -16.48 0.85
CA ALA A 29 -4.02 -17.92 0.82
C ALA A 29 -3.88 -18.51 2.23
N ALA A 30 -3.07 -17.90 3.09
CA ALA A 30 -2.85 -18.35 4.46
C ALA A 30 -4.16 -18.36 5.28
N ILE A 31 -5.01 -17.33 5.14
CA ILE A 31 -6.30 -17.29 5.83
C ILE A 31 -7.23 -18.39 5.31
N VAL A 32 -7.33 -18.59 4.00
CA VAL A 32 -8.19 -19.65 3.41
C VAL A 32 -7.73 -21.05 3.83
N GLN A 33 -6.43 -21.26 3.93
CA GLN A 33 -5.83 -22.54 4.33
C GLN A 33 -5.76 -22.74 5.84
N ASN A 34 -6.16 -21.74 6.63
CA ASN A 34 -6.01 -21.70 8.08
C ASN A 34 -4.55 -21.93 8.54
N ASP A 35 -3.59 -21.43 7.77
CA ASP A 35 -2.16 -21.46 8.11
C ASP A 35 -1.79 -20.22 8.92
N ILE A 36 -1.89 -20.36 10.24
CA ILE A 36 -1.65 -19.28 11.20
C ILE A 36 -0.17 -18.85 11.16
N ALA A 37 0.76 -19.78 10.99
CA ALA A 37 2.20 -19.47 10.98
C ALA A 37 2.56 -18.64 9.74
N ALA A 38 2.05 -19.02 8.56
CA ALA A 38 2.24 -18.24 7.34
C ALA A 38 1.58 -16.85 7.44
N LEU A 39 0.41 -16.76 8.07
CA LEU A 39 -0.28 -15.48 8.27
C LEU A 39 0.51 -14.53 9.18
N GLU A 40 1.05 -15.02 10.30
CA GLU A 40 1.85 -14.21 11.23
C GLU A 40 3.14 -13.69 10.57
N LEU A 41 3.84 -14.56 9.83
CA LEU A 41 5.01 -14.16 9.05
C LEU A 41 4.65 -13.11 8.01
N ALA A 42 3.54 -13.29 7.29
CA ALA A 42 3.10 -12.35 6.29
C ALA A 42 2.69 -10.98 6.90
N ILE A 43 2.15 -10.95 8.10
CA ILE A 43 1.86 -9.69 8.82
C ILE A 43 3.17 -8.96 9.18
N ALA A 44 4.19 -9.67 9.65
CA ALA A 44 5.47 -9.07 9.99
C ALA A 44 6.19 -8.48 8.76
N GLU A 45 6.17 -9.19 7.63
CA GLU A 45 6.74 -8.68 6.37
C GLU A 45 5.96 -7.49 5.81
N GLU A 46 4.63 -7.45 5.98
CA GLU A 46 3.80 -6.33 5.52
C GLU A 46 4.23 -5.04 6.18
N GLN A 47 4.48 -5.06 7.50
CA GLN A 47 4.92 -3.88 8.22
C GLN A 47 6.26 -3.34 7.69
N LYS A 48 7.18 -4.23 7.28
CA LYS A 48 8.46 -3.84 6.68
C LYS A 48 8.26 -3.19 5.32
N ILE A 49 7.42 -3.78 4.46
CA ILE A 49 7.12 -3.25 3.12
C ILE A 49 6.41 -1.90 3.22
N LEU A 50 5.41 -1.76 4.10
CA LEU A 50 4.72 -0.49 4.32
C LEU A 50 5.67 0.62 4.79
N LYS A 51 6.63 0.29 5.65
CA LYS A 51 7.67 1.25 6.08
C LYS A 51 8.60 1.64 4.92
N ASN A 52 8.92 0.71 4.02
CA ASN A 52 9.71 1.01 2.83
C ASN A 52 8.94 1.95 1.88
N ILE A 53 7.65 1.71 1.68
CA ILE A 53 6.73 2.56 0.91
C ILE A 53 6.70 3.99 1.49
N GLU A 54 6.47 4.12 2.80
CA GLU A 54 6.41 5.43 3.46
C GLU A 54 7.74 6.20 3.38
N ARG A 55 8.86 5.48 3.55
CA ARG A 55 10.20 6.06 3.39
C ARG A 55 10.42 6.56 1.97
N GLU A 56 10.01 5.79 0.97
CA GLU A 56 10.19 6.16 -0.44
C GLU A 56 9.28 7.32 -0.85
N GLU A 57 8.04 7.39 -0.32
CA GLU A 57 7.18 8.57 -0.48
C GLU A 57 7.86 9.84 0.04
N SER A 58 8.39 9.76 1.25
CA SER A 58 9.11 10.87 1.89
C SER A 58 10.35 11.28 1.10
N ASN A 59 11.09 10.31 0.57
CA ASN A 59 12.25 10.54 -0.29
C ASN A 59 11.85 11.22 -1.60
N ARG A 60 10.78 10.74 -2.25
CA ARG A 60 10.27 11.31 -3.50
C ARG A 60 9.85 12.76 -3.34
N ILE A 61 9.17 13.12 -2.26
CA ILE A 61 8.80 14.51 -1.96
C ILE A 61 10.04 15.40 -1.83
N LYS A 62 11.12 14.91 -1.20
CA LYS A 62 12.40 15.65 -1.10
C LYS A 62 13.01 15.87 -2.48
N ILE A 63 13.08 14.83 -3.30
CA ILE A 63 13.59 14.90 -4.67
C ILE A 63 12.78 15.91 -5.49
N ILE A 64 11.44 15.89 -5.39
CA ILE A 64 10.57 16.84 -6.09
C ILE A 64 10.86 18.28 -5.65
N LYS A 65 11.01 18.55 -4.35
CA LYS A 65 11.37 19.89 -3.84
C LYS A 65 12.71 20.37 -4.37
N GLU A 66 13.70 19.49 -4.41
CA GLU A 66 15.04 19.81 -4.90
C GLU A 66 15.03 20.12 -6.40
N ILE A 67 14.32 19.30 -7.20
CA ILE A 67 14.15 19.56 -8.64
C ILE A 67 13.39 20.89 -8.83
N ALA A 68 12.33 21.14 -8.07
CA ALA A 68 11.58 22.39 -8.16
C ALA A 68 12.45 23.62 -7.89
N GLY A 69 13.32 23.56 -6.86
CA GLY A 69 14.28 24.63 -6.58
C GLY A 69 15.29 24.84 -7.72
N LEU A 70 15.83 23.75 -8.27
CA LEU A 70 16.83 23.81 -9.35
C LEU A 70 16.30 24.41 -10.65
N TYR A 71 15.04 24.14 -10.98
CA TYR A 71 14.40 24.62 -12.20
C TYR A 71 13.47 25.82 -11.96
N SER A 72 13.48 26.38 -10.74
CA SER A 72 12.59 27.47 -10.31
C SER A 72 11.12 27.19 -10.64
N LEU A 73 10.67 25.94 -10.43
CA LEU A 73 9.29 25.53 -10.62
C LEU A 73 8.45 25.99 -9.42
N GLU A 74 7.43 26.78 -9.69
CA GLU A 74 6.40 27.08 -8.69
C GLU A 74 5.46 25.88 -8.57
N LEU A 75 5.67 25.07 -7.52
CA LEU A 75 4.78 23.98 -7.14
C LEU A 75 3.96 24.42 -5.92
N PRO A 76 2.63 24.65 -6.05
CA PRO A 76 1.78 25.04 -4.94
C PRO A 76 1.85 24.04 -3.77
N THR A 77 1.96 22.75 -4.10
CA THR A 77 2.34 21.70 -3.17
C THR A 77 3.38 20.77 -3.81
N PRO A 78 4.39 20.30 -3.06
CA PRO A 78 5.42 19.40 -3.57
C PRO A 78 4.85 17.97 -3.67
N SER A 79 4.10 17.72 -4.74
CA SER A 79 3.48 16.44 -5.05
C SER A 79 3.86 15.97 -6.45
N MET A 80 3.67 14.68 -6.71
CA MET A 80 3.95 14.11 -8.03
C MET A 80 3.03 14.71 -9.11
N ASP A 81 1.76 14.95 -8.79
CA ASP A 81 0.80 15.49 -9.75
C ASP A 81 1.15 16.93 -10.15
N ASN A 82 1.55 17.78 -9.19
CA ASN A 82 2.04 19.11 -9.50
C ASN A 82 3.35 19.07 -10.29
N PHE A 83 4.25 18.16 -9.93
CA PHE A 83 5.49 17.98 -10.68
C PHE A 83 5.22 17.62 -12.15
N VAL A 84 4.27 16.73 -12.41
CA VAL A 84 3.87 16.34 -13.77
C VAL A 84 3.25 17.51 -14.54
N LEU A 85 2.35 18.27 -13.89
CA LEU A 85 1.66 19.39 -14.49
C LEU A 85 2.61 20.52 -14.90
N HIS A 86 3.58 20.87 -14.04
CA HIS A 86 4.47 22.01 -14.23
C HIS A 86 5.83 21.64 -14.82
N GLY A 87 6.30 20.40 -14.61
CA GLY A 87 7.63 19.91 -15.00
C GLY A 87 7.72 19.38 -16.44
N LYS A 88 6.58 19.16 -17.13
CA LYS A 88 6.54 18.60 -18.49
C LYS A 88 7.40 19.34 -19.50
N LYS A 89 7.54 20.66 -19.36
CA LYS A 89 8.36 21.51 -20.25
C LYS A 89 9.87 21.28 -20.10
N TYR A 90 10.30 20.67 -19.00
CA TYR A 90 11.71 20.54 -18.64
C TYR A 90 12.27 19.11 -18.81
N PHE A 91 11.40 18.11 -19.03
CA PHE A 91 11.77 16.68 -18.97
C PHE A 91 11.26 15.84 -20.13
N SER A 92 11.27 16.36 -21.36
CA SER A 92 10.54 15.75 -22.49
C SER A 92 10.85 14.28 -22.80
N LYS A 93 12.09 13.79 -22.61
CA LYS A 93 12.46 12.40 -22.92
C LYS A 93 12.16 11.43 -21.76
N GLU A 94 12.40 11.86 -20.53
CA GLU A 94 12.17 11.10 -19.30
C GLU A 94 10.69 11.09 -18.87
N PHE A 95 9.89 12.06 -19.34
CA PHE A 95 8.48 12.19 -18.94
C PHE A 95 7.60 11.02 -19.37
N GLY A 96 7.84 10.45 -20.55
CA GLY A 96 7.08 9.27 -21.01
C GLY A 96 7.26 8.09 -20.06
N GLU A 97 8.49 7.89 -19.58
CA GLU A 97 8.79 6.82 -18.62
C GLU A 97 8.21 7.11 -17.23
N VAL A 98 8.23 8.37 -16.79
CA VAL A 98 7.57 8.79 -15.55
C VAL A 98 6.07 8.47 -15.59
N GLU A 99 5.38 8.83 -16.69
CA GLU A 99 3.95 8.57 -16.84
C GLU A 99 3.65 7.06 -16.86
N MET A 100 4.43 6.26 -17.60
CA MET A 100 4.27 4.80 -17.60
C MET A 100 4.39 4.20 -16.20
N ILE A 101 5.39 4.62 -15.41
CA ILE A 101 5.55 4.10 -14.04
C ILE A 101 4.41 4.58 -13.14
N ARG A 102 3.90 5.81 -13.33
CA ARG A 102 2.74 6.32 -12.56
C ARG A 102 1.47 5.51 -12.84
N GLU A 103 1.23 5.15 -14.11
CA GLU A 103 0.10 4.30 -14.49
C GLU A 103 0.22 2.92 -13.84
N SER A 104 1.40 2.29 -13.89
CA SER A 104 1.68 1.02 -13.20
C SER A 104 1.41 1.11 -11.69
N ILE A 105 1.92 2.16 -11.02
CA ILE A 105 1.67 2.41 -9.60
C ILE A 105 0.16 2.54 -9.32
N ALA A 106 -0.58 3.29 -10.14
CA ALA A 106 -2.01 3.49 -9.97
C ALA A 106 -2.80 2.17 -10.12
N GLU A 107 -2.44 1.34 -11.10
CA GLU A 107 -3.02 0.00 -11.29
C GLU A 107 -2.77 -0.87 -10.05
N LYS A 108 -1.53 -0.94 -9.57
CA LYS A 108 -1.16 -1.72 -8.37
C LYS A 108 -1.89 -1.25 -7.13
N LEU A 109 -2.07 0.06 -6.94
CA LEU A 109 -2.88 0.60 -5.84
C LEU A 109 -4.34 0.17 -5.93
N GLY A 110 -4.89 0.08 -7.14
CA GLY A 110 -6.22 -0.50 -7.38
C GLY A 110 -6.31 -1.95 -6.92
N VAL A 111 -5.33 -2.78 -7.31
CA VAL A 111 -5.23 -4.20 -6.91
C VAL A 111 -5.09 -4.34 -5.39
N ILE A 112 -4.19 -3.56 -4.77
CA ILE A 112 -4.00 -3.54 -3.30
C ILE A 112 -5.30 -3.20 -2.58
N THR A 113 -6.03 -2.18 -3.06
CA THR A 113 -7.31 -1.78 -2.47
C THR A 113 -8.33 -2.90 -2.54
N GLN A 114 -8.42 -3.58 -3.69
CA GLN A 114 -9.30 -4.73 -3.89
C GLN A 114 -8.93 -5.89 -2.96
N LEU A 115 -7.66 -6.28 -2.90
CA LEU A 115 -7.19 -7.38 -2.05
C LEU A 115 -7.42 -7.09 -0.57
N ASN A 116 -7.14 -5.87 -0.12
CA ASN A 116 -7.41 -5.46 1.25
C ASN A 116 -8.91 -5.50 1.59
N SER A 117 -9.79 -5.11 0.67
CA SER A 117 -11.23 -5.26 0.85
C SER A 117 -11.64 -6.72 0.99
N GLN A 118 -11.08 -7.61 0.17
CA GLN A 118 -11.35 -9.06 0.25
C GLN A 118 -10.88 -9.64 1.59
N LEU A 119 -9.64 -9.33 2.00
CA LEU A 119 -9.09 -9.76 3.28
C LEU A 119 -9.93 -9.29 4.46
N LYS A 120 -10.40 -8.04 4.45
CA LYS A 120 -11.32 -7.52 5.45
C LYS A 120 -12.60 -8.35 5.55
N THR A 121 -13.22 -8.65 4.42
CA THR A 121 -14.43 -9.49 4.39
C THR A 121 -14.18 -10.86 5.00
N VAL A 122 -13.05 -11.50 4.68
CA VAL A 122 -12.71 -12.82 5.23
C VAL A 122 -12.49 -12.74 6.75
N VAL A 123 -11.75 -11.74 7.23
CA VAL A 123 -11.52 -11.53 8.66
C VAL A 123 -12.82 -11.28 9.42
N ASP A 124 -13.70 -10.44 8.88
CA ASP A 124 -15.00 -10.14 9.50
C ASP A 124 -15.89 -11.39 9.55
N PHE A 125 -15.87 -12.21 8.49
CA PHE A 125 -16.58 -13.48 8.47
C PHE A 125 -16.03 -14.47 9.52
N SER A 126 -14.70 -14.63 9.59
CA SER A 126 -14.06 -15.49 10.60
C SER A 126 -14.39 -15.05 12.04
N ARG A 127 -14.42 -13.73 12.30
CA ARG A 127 -14.82 -13.18 13.61
C ARG A 127 -16.26 -13.53 13.95
N ASN A 128 -17.18 -13.44 12.99
CA ASN A 128 -18.58 -13.78 13.20
C ASN A 128 -18.76 -15.28 13.47
N LEU A 129 -18.08 -16.15 12.74
CA LEU A 129 -18.11 -17.60 13.00
C LEU A 129 -17.58 -17.95 14.39
N ILE A 130 -16.48 -17.33 14.82
CA ILE A 130 -15.95 -17.51 16.18
C ILE A 130 -16.98 -17.04 17.21
N LYS A 131 -17.61 -15.89 16.98
CA LYS A 131 -18.66 -15.33 17.84
C LYS A 131 -19.83 -16.30 18.01
N GLU A 132 -20.36 -16.81 16.89
CA GLU A 132 -21.46 -17.76 16.86
C GLU A 132 -21.09 -19.08 17.55
N THR A 133 -19.88 -19.57 17.30
CA THR A 133 -19.37 -20.79 17.93
C THR A 133 -19.26 -20.64 19.45
N ILE A 134 -18.73 -19.51 19.94
CA ILE A 134 -18.69 -19.19 21.36
C ILE A 134 -20.11 -19.11 21.94
N MET A 135 -21.05 -18.47 21.24
CA MET A 135 -22.44 -18.39 21.69
C MET A 135 -23.10 -19.78 21.80
N MET A 136 -22.83 -20.68 20.87
CA MET A 136 -23.30 -22.07 20.93
C MET A 136 -22.72 -22.84 22.12
N ILE A 137 -21.42 -22.67 22.39
CA ILE A 137 -20.72 -23.36 23.50
C ILE A 137 -21.17 -22.84 24.87
N VAL A 138 -21.34 -21.53 25.03
CA VAL A 138 -21.61 -20.89 26.34
C VAL A 138 -23.12 -20.87 26.68
N GLY A 139 -23.98 -21.15 25.69
CA GLY A 139 -25.43 -21.18 25.83
C GLY A 139 -26.11 -19.80 25.76
N PRO A 140 -27.43 -19.75 25.50
CA PRO A 140 -28.16 -18.52 25.16
C PRO A 140 -28.20 -17.44 26.26
N ASN A 141 -27.84 -17.76 27.51
CA ASN A 141 -28.03 -16.87 28.66
C ASN A 141 -26.79 -16.01 29.03
N LYS A 142 -25.73 -15.93 28.20
CA LYS A 142 -24.54 -15.09 28.49
C LYS A 142 -24.10 -14.17 27.35
N HIS A 143 -25.04 -13.49 26.70
CA HIS A 143 -24.77 -12.43 25.71
C HIS A 143 -23.76 -11.35 26.17
N ALA A 144 -23.62 -11.12 27.47
CA ALA A 144 -22.70 -10.13 28.05
C ALA A 144 -21.20 -10.47 27.93
N LEU A 145 -20.83 -11.74 27.68
CA LEU A 145 -19.40 -12.13 27.61
C LEU A 145 -18.75 -11.83 26.25
N VAL A 146 -19.54 -11.81 25.17
CA VAL A 146 -19.03 -11.77 23.80
C VAL A 146 -18.99 -10.34 23.23
N ASN A 147 -19.66 -9.38 23.88
CA ASN A 147 -19.76 -7.98 23.45
C ASN A 147 -18.88 -7.01 24.28
N LYS A 148 -17.86 -7.49 24.99
CA LYS A 148 -16.85 -6.56 25.54
C LYS A 148 -15.99 -6.04 24.39
N ARG A 149 -16.32 -4.84 23.91
CA ARG A 149 -15.40 -4.00 23.12
C ARG A 149 -14.09 -3.85 23.90
N VAL A 150 -12.99 -4.29 23.30
CA VAL A 150 -11.64 -3.80 23.57
C VAL A 150 -11.20 -3.07 22.32
#